data_AF-A0A946ZSW7-F1
#
_entry.id   AF-A0A946ZSW7-F1
#
_cell.length_a   1.000
_cell.length_b   1.000
_cell.length_c   1.000
_cell.angle_alpha   90.00
_cell.angle_beta   90.00
_cell.angle_gamma   90.00
#
_symmetry.space_group_name_H-M   'P 1'
#
loop_
_entity.id
_entity.type
_entity.pdbx_description
1 polymer ?
#
loop_
_entity_poly.entity_id
_entity_poly.type
_entity_poly.pdbx_seq_one_letter_code
_entity_poly.pdbx_strand_id
1 'polypeptide(L)'
;VSELSSMGSDISEMQLYANELFQIPWAMLIFFFMIYFVLGYLIYSSIYAAIGAAVDNETDTQQFIFPIILPLMLAIYVGFFSVFGNPHGPIAVGFSLFPLTSPIVMLMRLPGGLGEGGVPIWQLVLSIFFLVITFIGIVWLAAKIYRVGILMYGKKPSYKELFKWLKY
;
A
#
# COMPACT_ATOMS: atom_id res chain seq x y z
N VAL A 1 -31.60 -14.63 37.60
CA VAL A 1 -31.21 -15.79 36.75
C VAL A 1 -30.86 -15.34 35.34
N SER A 2 -31.65 -14.46 34.70
CA SER A 2 -31.34 -13.85 33.39
C SER A 2 -30.06 -12.98 33.37
N GLU A 3 -29.80 -12.21 34.43
CA GLU A 3 -28.60 -11.34 34.54
C GLU A 3 -27.30 -12.14 34.78
N LEU A 4 -27.40 -13.30 35.44
CA LEU A 4 -26.26 -14.22 35.64
C LEU A 4 -25.93 -15.00 34.36
N SER A 5 -26.92 -15.29 33.52
CA SER A 5 -26.70 -15.88 32.19
C SER A 5 -26.14 -14.88 31.19
N SER A 6 -26.52 -13.59 31.25
CA SER A 6 -25.94 -12.55 30.38
C SER A 6 -24.50 -12.20 30.79
N MET A 7 -24.19 -12.12 32.09
CA MET A 7 -22.80 -11.98 32.56
C MET A 7 -21.94 -13.19 32.16
N GLY A 8 -22.51 -14.40 32.16
CA GLY A 8 -21.82 -15.60 31.71
C GLY A 8 -21.50 -15.60 30.21
N SER A 9 -22.43 -15.13 29.37
CA SER A 9 -22.19 -14.97 27.93
C SER A 9 -21.13 -13.90 27.65
N ASP A 10 -21.21 -12.74 28.31
CA ASP A 10 -20.28 -11.63 28.11
C ASP A 10 -18.83 -12.01 28.48
N ILE A 11 -18.65 -12.77 29.57
CA ILE A 11 -17.34 -13.28 29.98
C ILE A 11 -16.80 -14.30 28.97
N SER A 12 -17.66 -15.18 28.45
CA SER A 12 -17.26 -16.15 27.43
C SER A 12 -16.91 -15.49 26.09
N GLU A 13 -17.62 -14.43 25.70
CA GLU A 13 -17.31 -13.64 24.50
C GLU A 13 -15.98 -12.89 24.67
N MET A 14 -15.75 -12.24 25.82
CA MET A 14 -14.48 -11.58 26.11
C MET A 14 -13.29 -12.56 26.08
N GLN A 15 -13.48 -13.78 26.60
CA GLN A 15 -12.46 -14.84 26.54
C GLN A 15 -12.20 -15.32 25.12
N LEU A 16 -13.23 -15.38 24.28
CA LEU A 16 -13.11 -15.76 22.87
C LEU A 16 -12.28 -14.74 22.09
N TYR A 17 -12.60 -13.45 22.18
CA TYR A 17 -11.82 -12.40 21.53
C TYR A 17 -10.38 -12.30 22.06
N ALA A 18 -10.18 -12.48 23.38
CA ALA A 18 -8.84 -12.51 23.96
C ALA A 18 -8.01 -13.64 23.36
N ASN A 19 -8.57 -14.85 23.24
CA ASN A 19 -7.87 -15.99 22.64
C ASN A 19 -7.57 -15.77 21.15
N GLU A 20 -8.48 -15.18 20.38
CA GLU A 20 -8.23 -14.84 18.98
C GLU A 20 -7.06 -13.86 18.83
N LEU A 21 -6.99 -12.82 19.67
CA LEU A 21 -5.90 -11.84 19.64
C LEU A 21 -4.55 -12.48 19.96
N PHE A 22 -4.49 -13.44 20.90
CA PHE A 22 -3.23 -14.14 21.22
C PHE A 22 -2.81 -15.14 20.15
N GLN A 23 -3.73 -15.64 19.32
CA GLN A 23 -3.41 -16.54 18.21
C GLN A 23 -2.85 -15.82 16.99
N ILE A 24 -3.01 -14.49 16.89
CA ILE A 24 -2.44 -13.72 15.79
C ILE A 24 -0.90 -13.73 15.87
N PRO A 25 -0.18 -14.04 14.76
CA PRO A 25 1.27 -14.05 14.74
C PRO A 25 1.85 -12.62 14.71
N TRP A 26 1.79 -11.91 15.84
CA TRP A 26 2.19 -10.50 15.96
C TRP A 26 3.62 -10.21 15.50
N ALA A 27 4.58 -11.07 15.86
CA ALA A 27 5.98 -10.89 15.45
C ALA A 27 6.13 -10.89 13.92
N MET A 28 5.40 -11.78 13.25
CA MET A 28 5.38 -11.88 11.80
C MET A 28 4.71 -10.67 11.16
N LEU A 29 3.57 -10.22 11.72
CA LEU A 29 2.88 -9.01 11.27
C LEU A 29 3.77 -7.78 11.36
N ILE A 30 4.44 -7.57 12.49
CA ILE A 30 5.33 -6.42 12.69
C ILE A 30 6.51 -6.48 11.72
N PHE A 31 7.10 -7.66 11.52
CA PHE A 31 8.22 -7.85 10.59
C PHE A 31 7.83 -7.47 9.15
N PHE A 32 6.72 -8.01 8.64
CA PHE A 32 6.26 -7.67 7.30
C PHE A 32 5.70 -6.26 7.21
N PHE A 33 5.07 -5.74 8.26
CA PHE A 33 4.69 -4.34 8.35
C PHE A 33 5.89 -3.44 8.08
N MET A 34 7.03 -3.68 8.73
CA MET A 34 8.24 -2.87 8.51
C MET A 34 8.73 -2.94 7.06
N ILE A 35 8.72 -4.12 6.44
CA ILE A 35 9.13 -4.30 5.04
C ILE A 35 8.21 -3.53 4.09
N TYR A 36 6.90 -3.76 4.21
CA TYR A 36 5.89 -3.14 3.34
C TYR A 36 5.80 -1.63 3.58
N PHE A 37 5.93 -1.18 4.83
CA PHE A 37 5.96 0.23 5.18
C PHE A 37 7.16 0.93 4.56
N VAL A 38 8.37 0.39 4.71
CA VAL A 38 9.58 0.99 4.12
C VAL A 38 9.48 1.01 2.59
N LEU A 39 9.14 -0.12 1.95
CA LEU A 39 9.04 -0.17 0.49
C LEU A 39 7.93 0.74 -0.07
N GLY A 40 6.76 0.74 0.58
CA GLY A 40 5.66 1.63 0.22
C GLY A 40 6.06 3.09 0.38
N TYR A 41 6.64 3.45 1.53
CA TYR A 41 7.13 4.80 1.80
C TYR A 41 8.16 5.25 0.76
N LEU A 42 9.10 4.38 0.38
CA LEU A 42 10.11 4.67 -0.64
C LEU A 42 9.50 4.92 -2.02
N ILE A 43 8.49 4.14 -2.42
CA ILE A 43 7.75 4.37 -3.66
C ILE A 43 7.07 5.73 -3.64
N TYR A 44 6.25 5.99 -2.61
CA TYR A 44 5.48 7.23 -2.54
C TYR A 44 6.40 8.45 -2.44
N SER A 45 7.42 8.42 -1.57
CA SER A 45 8.41 9.50 -1.46
C SER A 45 9.13 9.78 -2.78
N SER A 46 9.47 8.75 -3.55
CA SER A 46 10.10 8.92 -4.87
C SER A 46 9.16 9.59 -5.89
N ILE A 47 7.86 9.27 -5.84
CA ILE A 47 6.85 9.97 -6.67
C ILE A 47 6.76 11.45 -6.26
N TYR A 48 6.69 11.73 -4.95
CA TYR A 48 6.66 13.11 -4.44
C TYR A 48 7.92 13.89 -4.83
N ALA A 49 9.10 13.26 -4.76
CA ALA A 49 10.37 13.86 -5.19
C ALA A 49 10.37 14.16 -6.70
N ALA A 50 9.83 13.26 -7.53
CA ALA A 50 9.70 13.47 -8.97
C ALA A 50 8.80 14.67 -9.29
N ILE A 51 7.68 14.82 -8.59
CA ILE A 51 6.75 15.94 -8.77
C ILE A 51 7.40 17.25 -8.31
N GLY A 52 8.00 17.27 -7.11
CA GLY A 52 8.68 18.45 -6.59
C GLY A 52 9.84 18.92 -7.47
N ALA A 53 10.52 18.00 -8.16
CA ALA A 53 11.55 18.33 -9.15
C ALA A 53 10.99 18.88 -10.48
N ALA A 54 9.71 18.65 -10.78
CA ALA A 54 9.09 19.03 -12.05
C ALA A 54 8.29 20.33 -11.99
N VAL A 55 7.95 20.82 -10.79
CA VAL A 55 7.05 21.96 -10.60
C VAL A 55 7.76 23.09 -9.83
N ASP A 56 7.75 24.29 -10.41
CA ASP A 56 8.38 25.48 -9.82
C ASP A 56 7.47 26.20 -8.80
N ASN A 57 6.20 25.80 -8.65
CA ASN A 57 5.22 26.50 -7.80
C ASN A 57 4.39 25.51 -6.93
N GLU A 58 4.26 25.79 -5.64
CA GLU A 58 3.58 24.96 -4.64
C GLU A 58 2.10 24.70 -4.97
N THR A 59 1.43 25.65 -5.62
CA THR A 59 0.01 25.52 -6.02
C THR A 59 -0.19 24.51 -7.15
N ASP A 60 0.77 24.38 -8.06
CA ASP A 60 0.71 23.40 -9.15
C ASP A 60 0.98 21.97 -8.61
N THR A 61 1.76 21.84 -7.54
CA THR A 61 2.02 20.55 -6.85
C THR A 61 0.73 19.89 -6.37
N GLN A 62 -0.21 20.65 -5.81
CA GLN A 62 -1.45 20.12 -5.24
C GLN A 62 -2.31 19.36 -6.28
N GLN A 63 -2.27 19.76 -7.55
CA GLN A 63 -3.02 19.06 -8.61
C GLN A 63 -2.43 17.69 -8.93
N PHE A 64 -1.11 17.51 -8.72
CA PHE A 64 -0.42 16.23 -8.92
C PHE A 64 -0.52 15.30 -7.70
N ILE A 65 -0.97 15.78 -6.54
CA ILE A 65 -1.17 14.95 -5.34
C ILE A 65 -2.38 14.03 -5.48
N PHE A 66 -3.45 14.49 -6.14
CA PHE A 66 -4.70 13.72 -6.24
C PHE A 66 -4.52 12.32 -6.87
N PRO A 67 -3.79 12.16 -7.99
CA PRO A 67 -3.46 10.84 -8.55
C PRO A 67 -2.69 9.90 -7.61
N ILE A 68 -1.95 10.42 -6.62
CA ILE A 68 -1.17 9.62 -5.66
C ILE A 68 -2.08 9.12 -4.53
N ILE A 69 -3.02 9.96 -4.10
CA ILE A 69 -3.98 9.63 -3.04
C ILE A 69 -5.00 8.58 -3.53
N LEU A 70 -5.38 8.60 -4.82
CA LEU A 70 -6.36 7.67 -5.38
C LEU A 70 -6.01 6.18 -5.13
N PRO A 71 -4.79 5.68 -5.43
CA PRO A 71 -4.38 4.33 -5.07
C PRO A 71 -4.44 4.02 -3.57
N LEU A 72 -4.06 4.96 -2.71
CA LEU A 72 -4.11 4.78 -1.25
C LEU A 72 -5.55 4.62 -0.76
N MET A 73 -6.45 5.49 -1.23
CA MET A 73 -7.86 5.43 -0.89
C MET A 73 -8.51 4.13 -1.39
N LEU A 74 -8.17 3.71 -2.61
CA LEU A 74 -8.63 2.46 -3.18
C LEU A 74 -8.11 1.25 -2.40
N ALA A 75 -6.85 1.27 -1.95
CA ALA A 75 -6.28 0.21 -1.13
C ALA A 75 -7.03 0.05 0.20
N ILE A 76 -7.35 1.16 0.88
CA ILE A 76 -8.14 1.14 2.11
C ILE A 76 -9.55 0.59 1.83
N TYR A 77 -10.21 1.07 0.77
CA TYR A 77 -11.54 0.60 0.39
C TYR A 77 -11.57 -0.91 0.09
N VAL A 78 -10.65 -1.40 -0.74
CA VAL A 78 -10.53 -2.83 -1.06
C VAL A 78 -10.17 -3.63 0.20
N GLY A 79 -9.31 -3.08 1.06
CA GLY A 79 -8.98 -3.64 2.36
C GLY A 79 -10.23 -3.89 3.21
N PHE A 80 -11.07 -2.88 3.42
CA PHE A 80 -12.27 -3.03 4.24
C PHE A 80 -13.36 -3.89 3.60
N PHE A 81 -13.64 -3.72 2.31
CA PHE A 81 -14.79 -4.40 1.69
C PHE A 81 -14.44 -5.77 1.10
N SER A 82 -13.26 -5.93 0.51
CA SER A 82 -12.88 -7.20 -0.12
C SER A 82 -12.15 -8.14 0.82
N VAL A 83 -11.27 -7.65 1.70
CA VAL A 83 -10.47 -8.55 2.55
C VAL A 83 -11.29 -9.14 3.69
N PHE A 84 -12.15 -8.34 4.33
CA PHE A 84 -13.03 -8.85 5.39
C PHE A 84 -14.12 -9.80 4.87
N GLY A 85 -14.59 -9.60 3.63
CA GLY A 85 -15.59 -10.47 3.01
C GLY A 85 -15.00 -11.72 2.37
N ASN A 86 -13.93 -11.57 1.59
CA ASN A 86 -13.25 -12.68 0.90
C ASN A 86 -11.74 -12.40 0.75
N PRO A 87 -10.93 -12.72 1.77
CA PRO A 87 -9.49 -12.41 1.81
C PRO A 87 -8.67 -13.16 0.75
N HIS A 88 -9.22 -14.23 0.17
CA HIS A 88 -8.60 -15.00 -0.91
C HIS A 88 -9.24 -14.72 -2.27
N GLY A 89 -10.19 -13.80 -2.33
CA GLY A 89 -10.88 -13.42 -3.55
C GLY A 89 -9.93 -12.76 -4.56
N PRO A 90 -10.27 -12.78 -5.86
CA PRO A 90 -9.42 -12.26 -6.91
C PRO A 90 -9.12 -10.76 -6.76
N ILE A 91 -10.06 -9.98 -6.21
CA ILE A 91 -9.88 -8.55 -5.94
C ILE A 91 -8.85 -8.35 -4.81
N ALA A 92 -9.05 -8.99 -3.66
CA ALA A 92 -8.11 -8.93 -2.54
C ALA A 92 -6.70 -9.37 -2.96
N VAL A 93 -6.58 -10.46 -3.72
CA VAL A 93 -5.30 -10.95 -4.25
C VAL A 93 -4.69 -9.94 -5.22
N GLY A 94 -5.42 -9.48 -6.24
CA GLY A 94 -4.90 -8.56 -7.25
C GLY A 94 -4.36 -7.25 -6.64
N PHE A 95 -5.13 -6.63 -5.75
CA PHE A 95 -4.72 -5.39 -5.08
C PHE A 95 -3.63 -5.59 -4.02
N SER A 96 -3.47 -6.80 -3.48
CA SER A 96 -2.32 -7.13 -2.63
C SER A 96 -1.02 -7.33 -3.41
N LEU A 97 -1.10 -7.59 -4.72
CA LEU A 97 0.08 -7.72 -5.59
C LEU A 97 0.44 -6.40 -6.29
N PHE A 98 -0.54 -5.52 -6.52
CA PHE A 98 -0.31 -4.25 -7.19
C PHE A 98 0.53 -3.30 -6.31
N PRO A 99 1.71 -2.83 -6.76
CA PRO A 99 2.71 -2.14 -5.93
C PRO A 99 2.19 -0.94 -5.14
N LEU A 100 1.33 -0.11 -5.72
CA LEU A 100 0.82 1.07 -5.01
C LEU A 100 -0.19 0.68 -3.92
N THR A 101 -0.95 -0.40 -4.10
CA THR A 101 -1.99 -0.79 -3.13
C THR A 101 -1.52 -1.88 -2.16
N SER A 102 -0.49 -2.64 -2.55
CA SER A 102 0.05 -3.78 -1.83
C SER A 102 0.52 -3.49 -0.39
N PRO A 103 1.13 -2.32 -0.07
CA PRO A 103 1.58 -2.03 1.30
C PRO A 103 0.44 -2.00 2.31
N ILE A 104 -0.79 -1.72 1.86
CA ILE A 104 -1.98 -1.68 2.72
C ILE A 104 -2.73 -3.01 2.61
N VAL A 105 -3.11 -3.42 1.40
CA VAL A 105 -4.00 -4.57 1.20
C VAL A 105 -3.34 -5.88 1.63
N MET A 106 -2.04 -6.07 1.40
CA MET A 106 -1.37 -7.29 1.84
C MET A 106 -1.31 -7.39 3.38
N LEU A 107 -1.07 -6.27 4.06
CA LEU A 107 -1.05 -6.22 5.53
C LEU A 107 -2.42 -6.47 6.15
N MET A 108 -3.51 -6.16 5.46
CA MET A 108 -4.85 -6.49 5.91
C MET A 108 -5.21 -7.98 5.72
N ARG A 109 -4.54 -8.69 4.81
CA ARG A 109 -4.72 -10.13 4.58
C ARG A 109 -3.88 -11.00 5.51
N LEU A 110 -2.73 -10.47 5.94
CA LEU A 110 -1.72 -11.16 6.72
C LEU A 110 -2.16 -11.67 8.11
N PRO A 111 -3.14 -11.05 8.82
CA PRO A 111 -3.67 -11.59 10.06
C PRO A 111 -4.31 -12.97 9.92
N GLY A 112 -4.77 -13.34 8.72
CA GLY A 112 -5.25 -14.69 8.40
C GLY A 112 -4.15 -15.76 8.34
N GLY A 113 -2.89 -15.38 8.58
CA GLY A 113 -1.74 -16.29 8.60
C GLY A 113 -1.02 -16.40 7.25
N LEU A 114 0.08 -17.17 7.25
CA LEU A 114 0.83 -17.57 6.05
C LEU A 114 0.70 -19.06 5.81
N GLY A 115 0.60 -19.45 4.54
CA GLY A 115 0.58 -20.85 4.13
C GLY A 115 -0.83 -21.42 4.07
N GLU A 116 -1.02 -22.63 4.58
CA GLU A 116 -2.30 -23.34 4.50
C GLU A 116 -3.35 -22.64 5.36
N GLY A 117 -4.39 -22.10 4.73
CA GLY A 117 -5.45 -21.32 5.38
C GLY A 117 -5.26 -19.80 5.35
N GLY A 118 -4.09 -19.30 4.92
CA GLY A 118 -3.75 -17.87 4.92
C GLY A 118 -3.28 -17.36 3.55
N VAL A 119 -2.42 -16.34 3.57
CA VAL A 119 -1.80 -15.83 2.34
C VAL A 119 -0.73 -16.82 1.87
N PRO A 120 -0.80 -17.31 0.62
CA PRO A 120 0.25 -18.15 0.06
C PRO A 120 1.60 -17.42 0.02
N ILE A 121 2.67 -18.08 0.44
CA ILE A 121 4.03 -17.48 0.54
C ILE A 121 4.48 -16.90 -0.80
N TRP A 122 4.14 -17.54 -1.92
CA TRP A 122 4.49 -17.04 -3.25
C TRP A 122 3.82 -15.71 -3.57
N GLN A 123 2.60 -15.44 -3.09
CA GLN A 123 1.93 -14.14 -3.29
C GLN A 123 2.65 -13.04 -2.52
N LEU A 124 3.12 -13.36 -1.32
CA LEU A 124 3.91 -12.44 -0.50
C LEU A 124 5.24 -12.10 -1.18
N VAL A 125 6.00 -13.12 -1.59
CA VAL A 125 7.29 -12.91 -2.27
C VAL A 125 7.11 -12.14 -3.57
N LEU A 126 6.08 -12.48 -4.36
CA LEU A 126 5.78 -11.81 -5.62
C LEU A 126 5.37 -10.34 -5.40
N SER A 127 4.59 -10.06 -4.36
CA SER A 127 4.21 -8.70 -3.97
C SER A 127 5.42 -7.85 -3.57
N ILE A 128 6.32 -8.38 -2.73
CA ILE A 128 7.57 -7.70 -2.37
C ILE A 128 8.45 -7.47 -3.60
N PHE A 129 8.55 -8.47 -4.47
CA PHE A 129 9.31 -8.36 -5.71
C PHE A 129 8.77 -7.25 -6.62
N PHE A 130 7.45 -7.17 -6.81
CA PHE A 130 6.83 -6.10 -7.59
C PHE A 130 6.99 -4.73 -6.95
N LEU A 131 6.96 -4.63 -5.63
CA LEU A 131 7.27 -3.39 -4.90
C LEU A 131 8.70 -2.93 -5.18
N VAL A 132 9.69 -3.82 -5.06
CA VAL A 132 11.10 -3.48 -5.31
C VAL A 132 11.32 -3.05 -6.75
N ILE A 133 10.77 -3.78 -7.73
CA ILE A 133 10.87 -3.41 -9.15
C ILE A 133 10.24 -2.04 -9.40
N THR A 134 9.07 -1.80 -8.81
CA THR A 134 8.35 -0.55 -9.00
C THR A 134 9.08 0.62 -8.37
N PHE A 135 9.66 0.42 -7.18
CA PHE A 135 10.52 1.40 -6.55
C PHE A 135 11.70 1.77 -7.45
N ILE A 136 12.44 0.79 -7.96
CA ILE A 136 13.57 1.04 -8.87
C ILE A 136 13.10 1.79 -10.13
N GLY A 137 11.97 1.36 -10.71
CA GLY A 137 11.38 2.02 -11.87
C GLY A 137 11.03 3.48 -11.60
N ILE A 138 10.36 3.78 -10.48
CA ILE A 138 9.96 5.14 -10.12
C ILE A 138 11.19 6.01 -9.82
N VAL A 139 12.18 5.51 -9.08
CA VAL A 139 13.42 6.25 -8.82
C VAL A 139 14.14 6.58 -10.13
N TRP A 140 14.20 5.63 -11.05
CA TRP A 140 14.78 5.85 -12.37
C TRP A 140 14.02 6.93 -13.16
N LEU A 141 12.69 6.90 -13.16
CA LEU A 141 11.85 7.93 -13.78
C LEU A 141 12.04 9.30 -13.11
N ALA A 142 12.09 9.34 -11.78
CA ALA A 142 12.31 10.55 -10.98
C ALA A 142 13.67 11.19 -11.31
N ALA A 143 14.74 10.38 -11.41
CA ALA A 143 16.06 10.85 -11.79
C ALA A 143 16.09 11.42 -13.22
N LYS A 144 15.32 10.83 -14.14
CA LYS A 144 15.18 11.32 -15.52
C LYS A 144 14.45 12.67 -15.55
N ILE A 145 13.33 12.78 -14.83
CA ILE A 145 12.55 14.01 -14.70
C ILE A 145 13.42 15.12 -14.10
N TYR A 146 14.20 14.81 -13.06
CA TYR A 146 15.14 15.77 -12.45
C TYR A 146 16.20 16.28 -13.44
N ARG A 147 16.79 15.39 -14.26
CA ARG A 147 17.76 15.78 -15.29
C ARG A 147 17.18 16.65 -16.41
N VAL A 148 15.91 16.45 -16.77
CA VAL A 148 15.26 17.25 -17.82
C VAL A 148 14.70 18.56 -17.25
N GLY A 149 14.16 18.52 -16.03
CA GLY A 149 13.59 19.67 -15.34
C GLY A 149 14.61 20.78 -15.10
N ILE A 150 15.86 20.46 -14.74
CA ILE A 150 16.91 21.46 -14.51
C ILE A 150 17.29 22.27 -15.77
N LEU A 151 17.00 21.75 -16.97
CA LEU A 151 17.28 22.42 -18.25
C LEU A 151 16.09 23.24 -18.76
N MET A 152 14.92 23.13 -18.12
CA MET A 152 13.72 23.86 -18.50
C MET A 152 13.44 25.02 -17.54
N TYR A 153 13.99 26.18 -17.88
CA TYR A 153 13.64 27.42 -17.19
C TYR A 153 12.32 28.00 -17.73
N GLY A 154 11.32 28.14 -16.86
CA GLY A 154 10.22 29.11 -17.02
C GLY A 154 8.99 28.68 -17.83
N LYS A 155 8.82 27.40 -18.18
CA LYS A 155 7.57 26.88 -18.77
C LYS A 155 7.05 25.66 -18.01
N LYS A 156 5.79 25.74 -17.58
CA LYS A 156 5.06 24.68 -16.87
C LYS A 156 4.98 23.40 -17.72
N PRO A 157 5.53 22.26 -17.27
CA PRO A 157 5.37 21.01 -17.98
C PRO A 157 3.95 20.48 -17.83
N SER A 158 3.28 20.26 -18.96
CA SER A 158 1.98 19.57 -19.00
C SER A 158 2.15 18.06 -18.78
N TYR A 159 1.09 17.34 -18.36
CA TYR A 159 1.08 15.86 -18.30
C TYR A 159 1.61 15.20 -19.59
N LYS A 160 1.35 15.81 -20.75
CA LYS A 160 1.85 15.35 -22.06
C LYS A 160 3.36 15.52 -22.23
N GLU A 161 3.95 16.56 -21.64
CA GLU A 161 5.38 16.83 -21.71
C GLU A 161 6.15 15.94 -20.75
N LEU A 162 5.64 15.73 -19.52
CA LEU A 162 6.19 14.73 -18.58
C LEU A 162 6.28 13.35 -19.23
N PHE A 163 5.22 12.91 -19.92
CA PHE A 163 5.23 11.63 -20.64
C PHE A 163 6.23 11.60 -21.81
N LYS A 164 6.43 12.73 -22.50
CA LYS A 164 7.42 12.85 -23.58
C LYS A 164 8.85 12.77 -23.05
N TRP A 165 9.12 13.30 -21.85
CA TRP A 165 10.43 13.21 -21.21
C TRP A 165 10.78 11.79 -20.79
N LEU A 166 9.80 10.97 -20.42
CA LEU A 166 10.06 9.55 -20.16
C LEU A 166 10.67 8.82 -21.38
N LYS A 167 10.42 9.33 -22.60
CA LYS A 167 10.90 8.76 -23.86
C LYS A 167 12.29 9.25 -24.32
N TYR A 168 12.78 10.37 -23.76
CA TYR A 168 14.13 10.90 -23.99
C TYR A 168 15.08 10.37 -22.93
#